data_AF-A0A960EDV1-F1
#
_entry.id   AF-A0A960EDV1-F1
#
_cell.length_a   1.000
_cell.length_b   1.000
_cell.length_c   1.000
_cell.angle_alpha   90.00
_cell.angle_beta   90.00
_cell.angle_gamma   90.00
#
_symmetry.space_group_name_H-M   'P 1'
#
loop_
_entity.id
_entity.type
_entity.pdbx_description
1 polymer ?
#
loop_
_entity_poly.entity_id
_entity_poly.type
_entity_poly.pdbx_seq_one_letter_code
_entity_poly.pdbx_strand_id
1 'polypeptide(L)' 'MPPTVDDQALRASIRAAGLRATAARVAVLRTLARASGPVSHADVCATIGTSDFDRATLYRNLVDLTRVNLAR' A
#
# COMPACT_ATOMS: atom_id res chain seq x y z
N MET A 1 21.43 -4.36 -5.34
CA MET A 1 20.15 -4.84 -4.74
C MET A 1 19.14 -3.72 -4.85
N PRO A 2 17.90 -3.96 -5.28
CA PRO A 2 16.87 -2.93 -5.14
C PRO A 2 16.72 -2.63 -3.64
N PRO A 3 16.48 -1.37 -3.24
CA PRO A 3 16.24 -1.04 -1.84
C PRO A 3 15.11 -1.92 -1.34
N THR A 4 15.39 -2.76 -0.35
CA THR A 4 14.37 -3.60 0.27
C THR A 4 13.45 -2.65 1.02
N VAL A 5 12.30 -2.33 0.42
CA VAL A 5 11.25 -1.60 1.12
C VAL A 5 10.92 -2.39 2.39
N ASP A 6 11.30 -1.83 3.54
CA ASP A 6 11.18 -2.48 4.83
C ASP A 6 9.75 -2.34 5.37
N ASP A 7 9.11 -3.48 5.59
CA ASP A 7 7.77 -3.56 6.15
C ASP A 7 7.65 -2.90 7.52
N GLN A 8 8.71 -2.92 8.33
CA GLN A 8 8.70 -2.28 9.63
C GLN A 8 8.62 -0.76 9.48
N ALA A 9 9.42 -0.18 8.58
CA ALA A 9 9.34 1.23 8.24
C ALA A 9 7.94 1.60 7.69
N LEU A 10 7.38 0.80 6.77
CA LEU A 10 6.03 1.04 6.25
C LEU A 10 4.97 1.01 7.36
N ARG A 11 5.04 0.03 8.26
CA ARG A 11 4.13 -0.06 9.41
C ARG A 11 4.26 1.15 10.33
N ALA A 12 5.48 1.65 10.54
CA ALA A 12 5.71 2.84 11.34
C ALA A 12 5.09 4.08 10.68
N SER A 13 5.29 4.29 9.38
CA SER A 13 4.66 5.39 8.63
C SER A 13 3.13 5.35 8.69
N ILE A 14 2.53 4.16 8.54
CA ILE A 14 1.07 3.99 8.63
C ILE A 14 0.56 4.37 10.02
N ARG A 15 1.25 3.97 11.09
CA ARG A 15 0.88 4.32 12.47
C ARG A 15 1.08 5.81 12.76
N ALA A 16 2.18 6.39 12.28
CA ALA A 16 2.46 7.81 12.43
C ALA A 16 1.39 8.69 11.76
N ALA A 17 0.78 8.19 10.67
CA ALA A 17 -0.35 8.81 9.98
C ALA A 17 -1.72 8.55 10.67
N GLY A 18 -1.74 7.92 11.85
CA GLY A 18 -2.97 7.66 12.62
C GLY A 18 -3.78 6.44 12.15
N LEU A 19 -3.26 5.65 11.20
CA LEU A 19 -3.94 4.47 10.69
C LEU A 19 -3.45 3.18 11.38
N ARG A 20 -4.32 2.17 11.46
CA ARG A 20 -3.92 0.82 11.85
C ARG A 20 -3.05 0.19 10.75
N ALA A 21 -1.84 -0.25 11.09
CA ALA A 21 -0.91 -0.92 10.17
C ALA A 21 -1.30 -2.39 9.90
N THR A 22 -2.35 -2.60 9.11
CA THR A 22 -2.81 -3.94 8.68
C THR A 22 -1.93 -4.49 7.56
N ALA A 23 -1.99 -5.81 7.32
CA ALA A 23 -1.27 -6.45 6.21
C ALA A 23 -1.66 -5.86 4.84
N ALA A 24 -2.94 -5.56 4.63
CA ALA A 24 -3.44 -4.94 3.40
C ALA A 24 -2.84 -3.55 3.14
N ARG A 25 -2.79 -2.67 4.15
CA ARG A 25 -2.19 -1.32 4.00
C ARG A 25 -0.70 -1.40 3.71
N VAL A 26 0.01 -2.31 4.38
CA VAL A 26 1.44 -2.53 4.12
C VAL A 26 1.66 -3.06 2.70
N ALA A 27 0.85 -4.03 2.25
CA ALA A 27 0.94 -4.55 0.88
C ALA A 27 0.72 -3.46 -0.16
N VAL A 28 -0.31 -2.64 -0.01
CA VAL A 28 -0.59 -1.51 -0.90
C VAL A 28 0.57 -0.52 -0.92
N LEU A 29 1.01 -0.06 0.25
CA LEU A 29 2.07 0.94 0.34
C LEU A 29 3.41 0.41 -0.18
N ARG A 30 3.71 -0.89 0.03
CA ARG A 30 4.89 -1.56 -0.52
C ARG A 30 4.84 -1.61 -2.05
N THR A 31 3.70 -1.94 -2.63
CA THR A 31 3.51 -1.96 -4.09
C THR A 31 3.75 -0.58 -4.69
N LEU A 32 3.18 0.46 -4.08
CA LEU A 32 3.39 1.85 -4.51
C LEU A 32 4.86 2.28 -4.37
N ALA A 33 5.51 1.95 -3.25
CA ALA A 33 6.92 2.30 -3.01
C ALA A 33 7.90 1.60 -3.98
N ARG A 34 7.50 0.48 -4.58
CA ARG A 34 8.30 -0.26 -5.58
C ARG A 34 8.01 0.17 -7.01
N ALA A 35 6.91 0.88 -7.26
CA ALA A 35 6.56 1.35 -8.58
C ALA A 35 7.54 2.45 -9.04
N SER A 36 8.05 2.34 -10.28
CA SER A 36 8.97 3.33 -10.85
C SER A 36 8.28 4.57 -11.43
N GLY A 37 6.95 4.68 -11.27
CA GLY A 37 6.14 5.76 -11.80
C GLY A 37 4.68 5.65 -11.32
N PRO A 38 3.79 6.52 -11.82
CA PRO A 38 2.36 6.46 -11.52
C PRO A 38 1.79 5.09 -11.88
N VAL A 39 1.04 4.48 -10.96
CA VAL A 39 0.37 3.18 -11.16
C VAL A 39 -1.13 3.34 -10.98
N SER A 40 -1.90 2.65 -11.80
CA SER A 40 -3.35 2.67 -11.66
C SER A 40 -3.81 1.81 -10.48
N HIS A 41 -5.04 2.04 -10.03
CA HIS A 41 -5.67 1.22 -9.00
C HIS A 41 -5.76 -0.26 -9.44
N ALA A 42 -5.98 -0.49 -10.74
CA ALA A 42 -6.05 -1.82 -11.32
C ALA A 42 -4.68 -2.51 -11.28
N ASP A 43 -3.59 -1.78 -11.56
CA ASP A 43 -2.23 -2.32 -11.52
C ASP A 43 -1.82 -2.71 -10.10
N VAL A 44 -2.20 -1.91 -9.10
CA VAL A 44 -1.94 -2.23 -7.69
C VAL A 44 -2.69 -3.51 -7.30
N CYS A 45 -3.96 -3.64 -7.68
CA CYS A 45 -4.74 -4.85 -7.42
C CYS A 45 -4.19 -6.07 -8.15
N ALA A 46 -3.76 -5.93 -9.40
CA ALA A 46 -3.16 -7.00 -10.17
C ALA A 46 -1.81 -7.45 -9.57
N THR A 47 -1.00 -6.50 -9.09
CA THR A 47 0.32 -6.78 -8.48
C THR A 47 0.21 -7.49 -7.14
N ILE A 48 -0.76 -7.10 -6.30
CA ILE A 48 -1.00 -7.76 -5.01
C ILE A 48 -1.71 -9.11 -5.19
N GLY A 49 -2.53 -9.22 -6.24
CA GLY A 49 -3.37 -10.39 -6.48
C GLY A 49 -4.61 -10.40 -5.59
N THR A 50 -5.52 -11.35 -5.86
CA THR A 50 -6.80 -11.47 -5.16
C THR A 50 -6.84 -12.60 -4.13
N SER A 51 -5.73 -13.31 -3.94
CA SER A 51 -5.66 -14.49 -3.05
C SER A 51 -5.80 -14.10 -1.59
N ASP A 52 -5.20 -12.96 -1.20
CA ASP A 52 -5.16 -12.49 0.19
C ASP A 52 -6.18 -11.38 0.47
N PHE A 53 -6.54 -10.58 -0.55
CA PHE A 53 -7.43 -9.42 -0.42
C PHE A 53 -8.34 -9.28 -1.64
N ASP A 54 -9.61 -8.98 -1.43
CA ASP A 54 -10.48 -8.59 -2.53
C ASP A 54 -10.16 -7.16 -3.03
N ARG A 55 -10.62 -6.85 -4.25
CA ARG A 55 -10.39 -5.53 -4.88
C ARG A 55 -11.01 -4.39 -4.07
N ALA A 56 -12.16 -4.62 -3.44
CA ALA A 56 -12.84 -3.60 -2.63
C ALA A 56 -12.02 -3.22 -1.40
N THR A 57 -11.36 -4.19 -0.77
CA THR A 57 -10.46 -4.00 0.37
C THR A 57 -9.24 -3.23 -0.06
N LEU A 58 -8.58 -3.62 -1.16
CA LEU A 58 -7.43 -2.87 -1.68
C LEU A 58 -7.79 -1.43 -2.04
N TYR A 59 -8.95 -1.22 -2.67
CA TYR A 59 -9.45 0.12 -2.99
C TYR A 59 -9.67 0.99 -1.74
N ARG A 60 -10.36 0.48 -0.71
CA ARG A 60 -10.55 1.22 0.56
C ARG A 60 -9.22 1.58 1.21
N ASN A 61 -8.25 0.66 1.21
CA ASN A 61 -6.94 0.91 1.78
C ASN A 61 -6.17 1.97 0.97
N LEU A 62 -6.26 1.97 -0.36
CA LEU A 62 -5.65 3.01 -1.18
C LEU A 62 -6.24 4.39 -0.87
N VAL A 63 -7.57 4.49 -0.78
CA VAL A 63 -8.27 5.73 -0.42
C VAL A 63 -7.85 6.22 0.97
N ASP A 64 -7.79 5.33 1.97
CA ASP A 64 -7.35 5.68 3.32
C ASP A 64 -5.90 6.22 3.33
N LEU A 65 -5.00 5.57 2.59
CA LEU A 65 -3.59 5.97 2.49
C LEU A 65 -3.43 7.32 1.79
N THR A 66 -4.22 7.59 0.75
CA THR A 66 -4.24 8.90 0.07
C THR A 66 -4.79 10.00 0.98
N ARG A 67 -5.84 9.73 1.76
CA ARG A 67 -6.41 10.70 2.71
C ARG A 67 -5.43 11.17 3.77
N VAL A 68 -4.46 10.33 4.13
CA VAL A 68 -3.39 10.66 5.09
C VAL A 68 -2.06 11.02 4.42
N ASN A 69 -2.06 11.29 3.11
CA ASN A 69 -0.89 11.67 2.32
C ASN A 69 0.27 10.65 2.33
N LEU A 70 -0.03 9.35 2.52
CA LEU A 70 0.94 8.27 2.36
C LEU A 70 0.98 7.70 0.94
N ALA A 71 -0.03 8.01 0.11
CA ALA A 71 -0.09 7.66 -1.31
C ALA A 71 -0.58 8.86 -2.13
N ARG A 72 -0.13 8.98 -3.39
CA ARG A 72 -0.52 10.05 -4.31
C ARG A 72 -0.64 9.54 -5.74
#